data_AF-G0UQY1-F1
#
_entry.id   AF-G0UQY1-F1
#
_cell.length_a   1.000
_cell.length_b   1.000
_cell.length_c   1.000
_cell.angle_alpha   90.00
_cell.angle_beta   90.00
_cell.angle_gamma   90.00
#
_symmetry.space_group_name_H-M   'P 1'
#
loop_
_entity.id
_entity.type
_entity.pdbx_description
1 polymer ?
#
loop_
_entity_poly.entity_id
_entity_poly.type
_entity_poly.pdbx_seq_one_letter_code
_entity_poly.pdbx_strand_id
1 'polypeptide(L)'
;MLRKAITKPFTTVVLSMSRKIDHMDEPLKHHIEEHYRSGEDLCANVWQEYWSYQRRLLSYRWKRLSNEMTYIREGNISMAVIDVKGAILCVRVLTKCLFLFLIFTILGRRSVFPTLDPDSPFVEELEANRRISS
;
A
#
# COMPACT_ATOMS: atom_id res chain seq x y z
N MET A 1 15.74 34.99 -1.49
CA MET A 1 14.43 34.95 -0.79
C MET A 1 13.55 33.76 -1.20
N LEU A 2 13.68 33.22 -2.43
CA LEU A 2 12.90 32.08 -2.93
C LEU A 2 13.02 30.77 -2.11
N ARG A 3 14.23 30.41 -1.64
CA ARG A 3 14.46 29.23 -0.79
C ARG A 3 13.63 29.24 0.50
N LYS A 4 13.52 30.40 1.18
CA LYS A 4 12.70 30.54 2.40
C LYS A 4 11.20 30.44 2.13
N ALA A 5 10.74 30.78 0.92
CA ALA A 5 9.33 30.64 0.56
C ALA A 5 8.94 29.19 0.29
N ILE A 6 9.86 28.41 -0.28
CA ILE A 6 9.65 26.98 -0.59
C ILE A 6 9.76 26.12 0.67
N THR A 7 10.67 26.41 1.61
CA THR A 7 10.86 25.57 2.81
C THR A 7 9.83 25.79 3.90
N LYS A 8 9.24 26.99 3.99
CA LYS A 8 8.21 27.34 4.99
C LYS A 8 7.02 26.36 5.03
N PRO A 9 6.34 26.02 3.93
CA PRO A 9 5.22 25.08 3.98
C PRO A 9 5.64 23.70 4.48
N PHE A 10 6.81 23.20 4.09
CA PHE A 10 7.31 21.90 4.58
C PHE A 10 7.61 21.92 6.07
N THR A 11 8.25 22.98 6.58
CA THR A 11 8.51 23.11 8.02
C THR A 11 7.23 23.21 8.84
N THR A 12 6.19 23.86 8.32
CA THR A 12 4.88 23.94 9.00
C THR A 12 4.17 22.60 9.02
N VAL A 13 4.24 21.82 7.94
CA VAL A 13 3.71 20.45 7.88
C VAL A 13 4.46 19.55 8.88
N VAL A 14 5.78 19.61 8.92
CA VAL A 14 6.58 18.82 9.87
C VAL A 14 6.25 19.19 11.32
N LEU A 15 6.15 20.48 11.66
CA LEU A 15 5.82 20.94 13.02
C LEU A 15 4.40 20.54 13.45
N SER A 16 3.43 20.61 12.53
CA SER A 16 2.05 20.16 12.82
C SER A 16 1.95 18.65 12.97
N MET A 17 2.75 17.88 12.23
CA MET A 17 2.88 16.43 12.43
C MET A 17 3.54 16.11 13.77
N SER A 18 4.63 16.80 14.14
CA SER A 18 5.32 16.61 15.42
C SER A 18 4.39 16.85 16.61
N ARG A 19 3.65 17.97 16.61
CA ARG A 19 2.65 18.24 17.66
C ARG A 19 1.56 17.18 17.79
N LYS A 20 1.19 16.57 16.67
CA LYS A 20 0.17 15.52 16.64
C LYS A 20 0.71 14.19 17.16
N ILE A 21 1.99 13.92 16.92
CA ILE A 21 2.71 12.77 17.49
C ILE A 21 2.82 12.94 19.00
N ASP A 22 3.27 14.11 19.48
CA ASP A 22 3.41 14.38 20.91
C ASP A 22 2.07 14.24 21.66
N HIS A 23 0.96 14.67 21.06
CA HIS A 23 -0.38 14.51 21.63
C HIS A 23 -0.89 13.06 21.60
N MET A 24 -0.38 12.22 20.70
CA MET A 24 -0.74 10.81 20.62
C MET A 24 0.09 9.93 21.56
N ASP A 25 1.29 10.36 21.94
CA ASP A 25 2.18 9.58 22.80
C ASP A 25 1.64 9.39 24.22
N GLU A 26 0.94 10.40 24.77
CA GLU A 26 0.40 10.34 26.12
C GLU A 26 -0.74 9.30 26.30
N PRO A 27 -1.78 9.25 25.45
CA PRO A 27 -2.79 8.18 25.51
C PRO A 27 -2.23 6.81 25.13
N LEU A 28 -1.23 6.74 24.24
CA LEU A 28 -0.59 5.48 23.87
C LEU A 28 0.19 4.88 25.05
N LYS A 29 0.91 5.73 25.79
CA LYS A 29 1.66 5.32 26.99
C LYS A 29 0.74 4.82 28.09
N HIS A 30 -0.40 5.48 28.30
CA HIS A 30 -1.42 5.04 29.25
C HIS A 30 -1.98 3.65 28.88
N HIS A 31 -2.27 3.44 27.60
CA HIS A 31 -2.77 2.14 27.11
C HIS A 31 -1.73 1.02 27.30
N ILE A 32 -0.44 1.31 27.04
CA ILE A 32 0.65 0.36 27.27
C ILE A 32 0.78 0.01 28.75
N GLU A 33 0.70 0.98 29.66
CA GLU A 33 0.78 0.75 31.11
C GLU A 33 -0.41 -0.05 31.66
N GLU A 34 -1.62 0.14 31.13
CA GLU A 34 -2.79 -0.65 31.49
C GLU A 34 -2.65 -2.13 31.10
N HIS A 35 -2.19 -2.40 29.88
CA HIS A 35 -1.94 -3.77 29.41
C HIS A 35 -0.73 -4.42 30.09
N TYR A 36 0.30 -3.65 30.44
CA TYR A 36 1.43 -4.16 31.23
C TYR A 36 1.00 -4.58 32.64
N ARG A 37 0.03 -3.87 33.23
CA ARG A 37 -0.55 -4.22 34.55
C ARG A 37 -1.49 -5.43 34.50
N SER A 38 -2.18 -5.67 33.38
CA SER A 38 -3.05 -6.84 33.21
C SER A 38 -2.29 -8.14 32.88
N GLY A 39 -1.02 -8.03 32.45
CA GLY A 39 -0.20 -9.18 32.07
C GLY A 39 -0.58 -9.80 30.72
N GLU A 40 -1.47 -9.13 29.96
CA GLU A 40 -1.88 -9.57 28.63
C GLU A 40 -0.92 -9.05 27.54
N ASP A 41 -0.76 -9.83 26.47
CA ASP A 41 0.03 -9.41 25.31
C ASP A 41 -0.73 -8.33 24.52
N LEU A 42 -0.35 -7.08 24.77
CA LEU A 42 -0.86 -5.88 24.09
C LEU A 42 -0.82 -6.04 22.56
N CYS A 43 0.26 -6.60 22.00
CA CYS A 43 0.41 -6.70 20.55
C CYS A 43 -0.61 -7.67 19.94
N ALA A 44 -0.85 -8.81 20.60
CA ALA A 44 -1.84 -9.77 20.16
C ALA A 44 -3.26 -9.20 20.23
N ASN A 45 -3.58 -8.45 21.30
CA ASN A 45 -4.91 -7.87 21.49
C ASN A 45 -5.20 -6.75 20.47
N VAL A 46 -4.26 -5.82 20.30
CA VAL A 46 -4.38 -4.73 19.30
C VAL A 46 -4.47 -5.30 17.88
N TRP A 47 -3.74 -6.37 17.58
CA TRP A 47 -3.82 -7.03 16.28
C TRP A 47 -5.21 -7.62 16.03
N GLN A 48 -5.78 -8.32 17.02
CA GLN A 48 -7.13 -8.88 16.92
C GLN A 48 -8.19 -7.80 16.75
N GLU A 49 -8.08 -6.73 17.54
CA GLU A 49 -8.99 -5.59 17.46
C GLU A 49 -8.91 -4.91 16.09
N TYR A 50 -7.70 -4.61 15.62
CA TYR A 50 -7.48 -4.07 14.27
C TYR A 50 -8.09 -4.96 13.19
N TRP A 51 -7.86 -6.27 13.27
CA TRP A 51 -8.39 -7.23 12.31
C TRP A 51 -9.92 -7.31 12.34
N SER A 52 -10.52 -7.21 13.53
CA SER A 52 -11.98 -7.16 13.69
C SER A 52 -12.58 -5.93 13.00
N TYR A 53 -11.92 -4.77 13.13
CA TYR A 53 -12.33 -3.54 12.47
C TYR A 53 -12.14 -3.62 10.96
N GLN A 54 -11.00 -4.15 10.48
CA GLN A 54 -10.78 -4.34 9.05
C GLN A 54 -11.84 -5.27 8.45
N ARG A 55 -12.18 -6.38 9.11
CA ARG A 55 -13.24 -7.29 8.65
C ARG A 55 -14.60 -6.59 8.54
N ARG A 56 -14.98 -5.77 9.52
CA ARG A 56 -16.22 -4.98 9.46
C ARG A 56 -16.20 -3.96 8.33
N LEU A 57 -15.04 -3.37 8.04
CA LEU A 57 -14.88 -2.41 6.94
C LEU A 57 -14.89 -3.08 5.56
N LEU A 58 -14.50 -4.36 5.45
CA LEU A 58 -14.46 -5.07 4.17
C LEU A 58 -15.83 -5.15 3.50
N SER A 59 -16.89 -5.44 4.25
CA SER A 59 -18.26 -5.52 3.71
C SER A 59 -18.71 -4.16 3.15
N TYR A 60 -18.43 -3.08 3.87
CA TYR A 60 -18.69 -1.72 3.41
C TYR A 60 -17.89 -1.37 2.16
N ARG A 61 -16.58 -1.66 2.16
CA ARG A 61 -15.69 -1.42 1.01
C ARG A 61 -16.16 -2.19 -0.23
N TRP A 62 -16.57 -3.44 -0.07
CA TRP A 62 -17.09 -4.27 -1.15
C TRP A 62 -18.38 -3.69 -1.73
N LYS A 63 -19.35 -3.34 -0.87
CA LYS A 63 -20.61 -2.73 -1.29
C LYS A 63 -20.38 -1.41 -2.02
N ARG A 64 -19.47 -0.57 -1.51
CA ARG A 64 -19.09 0.69 -2.15
C ARG A 64 -18.44 0.46 -3.52
N LEU A 65 -17.51 -0.47 -3.62
CA LEU A 65 -16.85 -0.81 -4.89
C LEU A 65 -17.86 -1.37 -5.90
N SER A 66 -18.79 -2.22 -5.48
CA SER A 66 -19.87 -2.72 -6.34
C SER A 66 -20.77 -1.59 -6.84
N ASN A 67 -21.14 -0.66 -5.97
CA ASN A 67 -21.96 0.49 -6.37
C ASN A 67 -21.22 1.43 -7.34
N GLU A 68 -19.94 1.71 -7.07
CA GLU A 68 -19.09 2.49 -7.96
C GLU A 68 -18.92 1.80 -9.33
N MET A 69 -18.76 0.48 -9.36
CA MET A 69 -18.67 -0.31 -10.60
C MET A 69 -19.98 -0.30 -11.39
N THR A 70 -21.12 -0.42 -10.71
CA THR A 70 -22.44 -0.31 -11.35
C THR A 70 -22.64 1.08 -11.94
N TYR A 71 -22.27 2.14 -11.20
CA TYR A 71 -22.32 3.52 -11.67
C TYR A 71 -21.44 3.77 -12.91
N ILE A 72 -20.23 3.17 -12.92
CA ILE A 72 -19.33 3.17 -14.08
C ILE A 72 -19.97 2.44 -15.27
N ARG A 73 -20.54 1.25 -15.03
CA ARG A 73 -21.17 0.41 -16.06
C ARG A 73 -22.40 1.06 -16.67
N GLU A 74 -23.17 1.82 -15.88
CA GLU A 74 -24.34 2.57 -16.33
C GLU A 74 -23.97 3.80 -17.17
N GLY A 75 -22.68 4.09 -17.38
CA GLY A 75 -22.23 5.13 -18.30
C GLY A 75 -22.40 6.56 -17.76
N ASN A 76 -22.71 6.71 -16.48
CA ASN A 76 -22.89 8.03 -15.83
C ASN A 76 -21.56 8.79 -15.61
N ILE A 77 -20.44 8.28 -16.11
CA ILE A 77 -19.14 8.97 -16.06
C ILE A 77 -19.12 10.04 -17.16
N SER A 78 -19.69 11.21 -16.86
CA SER A 78 -19.47 12.37 -17.71
C SER A 78 -18.00 12.78 -17.61
N MET A 79 -17.19 12.42 -18.61
CA MET A 79 -15.78 12.84 -18.72
C MET A 79 -15.63 14.36 -18.68
N ALA A 80 -16.69 15.11 -19.03
CA ALA A 80 -16.72 16.57 -19.00
C ALA A 80 -16.81 17.18 -17.58
N VAL A 81 -17.10 16.38 -16.54
CA VAL A 81 -17.27 16.83 -15.14
C VAL A 81 -16.19 16.23 -14.21
N ILE A 82 -15.13 15.66 -14.77
CA ILE A 82 -14.03 15.12 -13.97
C ILE A 82 -13.17 16.28 -13.46
N ASP A 83 -13.44 16.68 -12.21
CA ASP A 83 -12.57 17.56 -11.43
C ASP A 83 -11.16 16.94 -11.30
N VAL A 84 -10.13 17.78 -11.15
CA VAL A 84 -8.71 17.38 -11.03
C VAL A 84 -8.52 16.33 -9.93
N LYS A 85 -9.29 16.46 -8.84
CA LYS A 85 -9.31 15.49 -7.74
C LYS A 85 -9.79 14.10 -8.18
N GLY A 86 -10.81 14.05 -9.04
CA GLY A 86 -11.32 12.81 -9.63
C GLY A 86 -10.30 12.13 -10.54
N ALA A 87 -9.60 12.92 -11.36
CA ALA A 87 -8.52 12.41 -12.21
C ALA A 87 -7.37 11.79 -11.39
N ILE A 88 -6.93 12.47 -10.32
CA ILE A 88 -5.88 11.95 -9.42
C ILE A 88 -6.32 10.65 -8.74
N LEU A 89 -7.58 10.56 -8.30
CA LEU A 89 -8.14 9.34 -7.73
C LEU A 89 -8.15 8.19 -8.75
N CYS A 90 -8.58 8.44 -9.98
CA CYS A 90 -8.55 7.45 -11.06
C CYS A 90 -7.14 6.97 -11.37
N VAL A 91 -6.16 7.88 -11.48
CA VAL A 91 -4.75 7.50 -11.71
C VAL A 91 -4.24 6.64 -10.56
N ARG A 92 -4.53 6.99 -9.31
CA ARG A 92 -4.13 6.20 -8.14
C ARG A 92 -4.73 4.79 -8.17
N VAL A 93 -5.99 4.64 -8.60
CA VAL A 93 -6.63 3.33 -8.75
C VAL A 93 -5.95 2.55 -9.88
N LEU A 94 -5.72 3.18 -11.03
CA LEU A 94 -5.04 2.57 -12.18
C LEU A 94 -3.65 2.05 -11.79
N THR A 95 -2.85 2.85 -11.08
CA THR A 95 -1.52 2.45 -10.61
C THR A 95 -1.59 1.22 -9.70
N LYS A 96 -2.57 1.15 -8.80
CA LYS A 96 -2.78 -0.02 -7.93
C LYS A 96 -3.19 -1.26 -8.72
N CYS A 97 -4.08 -1.12 -9.71
CA CYS A 97 -4.47 -2.22 -10.59
C CYS A 97 -3.28 -2.74 -11.40
N LEU A 98 -2.47 -1.85 -11.96
CA LEU A 98 -1.25 -2.21 -12.69
C LEU A 98 -0.25 -2.94 -11.79
N PHE A 99 -0.06 -2.46 -10.56
CA PHE A 99 0.80 -3.14 -9.59
C PHE A 99 0.30 -4.55 -9.26
N LEU A 100 -1.00 -4.72 -9.00
CA LEU A 100 -1.59 -6.04 -8.79
C LEU A 100 -1.42 -6.95 -10.00
N PHE A 101 -1.64 -6.42 -11.21
CA PHE A 101 -1.41 -7.16 -12.46
C PHE A 101 0.04 -7.65 -12.58
N LEU A 102 1.03 -6.82 -12.26
CA LEU A 102 2.44 -7.23 -12.24
C LEU A 102 2.68 -8.35 -11.22
N ILE A 103 2.11 -8.25 -10.02
CA ILE A 103 2.22 -9.34 -9.02
C ILE A 103 1.60 -10.64 -9.55
N PHE A 104 0.39 -10.58 -10.11
CA PHE A 104 -0.28 -11.75 -10.65
C PHE A 104 0.49 -12.39 -11.81
N THR A 105 1.09 -11.58 -12.68
CA THR A 105 1.92 -12.11 -13.79
C THR A 105 3.20 -12.77 -13.27
N ILE A 106 3.86 -12.20 -12.25
CA ILE A 106 5.01 -12.84 -11.59
C ILE A 106 4.61 -14.15 -10.91
N LEU A 107 3.50 -14.17 -10.16
CA LEU A 107 2.99 -15.37 -9.50
C LEU A 107 2.58 -16.46 -10.50
N GLY A 108 1.90 -16.07 -11.58
CA GLY A 108 1.47 -16.98 -12.64
C GLY A 108 2.66 -17.61 -13.38
N ARG A 109 3.73 -16.84 -13.58
CA ARG A 109 4.99 -17.34 -14.15
C ARG A 109 5.82 -18.17 -13.17
N ARG A 110 5.49 -18.17 -11.87
CA ARG A 110 6.26 -18.80 -10.77
C ARG A 110 7.76 -18.43 -10.76
N SER A 111 8.16 -17.42 -11.51
CA SER A 111 9.53 -16.95 -11.66
C SER A 111 9.50 -15.45 -11.83
N VAL A 112 10.34 -14.77 -11.05
CA VAL A 112 10.59 -13.32 -11.18
C VAL A 112 11.45 -13.05 -12.43
N PHE A 113 12.24 -14.04 -12.86
CA PHE A 113 13.12 -13.91 -14.00
C PHE A 113 12.36 -14.18 -15.31
N PRO A 114 12.65 -13.41 -16.38
CA PRO A 114 12.20 -13.77 -17.70
C PRO A 114 12.60 -15.21 -18.02
N THR A 115 11.79 -15.94 -18.79
CA THR A 115 12.20 -17.24 -19.34
C THR A 115 13.47 -16.99 -20.14
N LEU A 116 14.60 -17.46 -19.61
CA LEU A 116 15.88 -17.40 -20.29
C LEU A 116 15.75 -18.29 -21.53
N ASP A 117 15.98 -17.72 -22.71
CA ASP A 117 16.08 -18.52 -23.92
C ASP A 117 17.20 -19.56 -23.74
N PRO A 118 17.02 -20.79 -24.26
CA PRO A 118 18.01 -21.85 -24.11
C PRO A 118 19.36 -21.51 -24.77
N ASP A 119 19.38 -20.61 -25.74
CA ASP A 119 20.60 -20.10 -26.41
C ASP A 119 21.14 -18.80 -25.77
N SER A 120 20.64 -18.43 -24.59
CA SER A 120 21.13 -17.24 -23.88
C SER A 120 22.52 -17.51 -23.29
N PRO A 121 23.49 -16.57 -23.41
CA PRO A 121 24.82 -16.71 -22.82
C PRO A 121 24.80 -16.92 -21.30
N PHE A 122 23.71 -16.53 -20.63
CA PHE A 122 23.49 -16.79 -19.19
C PHE A 122 23.26 -18.27 -18.86
N VAL A 123 22.73 -19.07 -19.78
CA VAL A 123 22.54 -20.52 -19.59
C VAL A 123 23.87 -21.26 -19.77
N GLU A 124 24.66 -20.84 -20.76
CA GLU A 124 25.98 -21.39 -21.04
C GLU A 124 26.95 -21.19 -19.85
N GLU A 125 26.95 -20.00 -19.26
CA GLU A 125 27.75 -19.71 -18.06
C GLU A 125 27.28 -20.51 -16.83
N LEU A 126 25.98 -20.75 -16.68
CA LEU A 126 25.43 -21.54 -15.57
C LEU A 126 25.81 -23.02 -15.68
N GLU A 127 25.78 -23.58 -16.90
CA GLU A 127 26.23 -24.95 -17.15
C GLU A 127 27.74 -25.10 -17.01
N ALA A 128 28.53 -24.13 -17.47
CA ALA A 128 29.97 -24.13 -17.31
C ALA A 128 30.36 -24.15 -15.83
N ASN A 129 29.75 -23.30 -14.99
CA ASN A 129 29.99 -23.31 -13.55
C ASN A 129 29.57 -24.61 -12.87
N ARG A 130 28.47 -25.23 -13.31
CA ARG A 130 28.00 -26.52 -12.76
C ARG A 130 28.96 -27.68 -13.06
N ARG A 131 29.64 -27.66 -14.21
CA ARG A 131 30.64 -28.69 -14.59
C ARG A 131 31.98 -28.51 -13.87
N ILE A 132 32.29 -27.31 -13.40
CA ILE A 132 33.53 -27.02 -12.65
C ILE A 132 33.38 -27.42 -11.17
N SER A 133 32.15 -27.50 -10.65
CA SER A 133 31.88 -27.87 -9.24
C SER A 133 31.60 -29.36 -9.02
N SER A 134 31.74 -30.23 -10.02
CA SER A 134 31.63 -31.70 -9.91
C SER A 134 32.97 -32.36 -10.14
#